data_AF-A0AA95GZ14-F1
#
_entry.id   AF-A0AA95GZ14-F1
#
_cell.length_a   1.000
_cell.length_b   1.000
_cell.length_c   1.000
_cell.angle_alpha   90.00
_cell.angle_beta   90.00
_cell.angle_gamma   90.00
#
_symmetry.space_group_name_H-M   'P 1'
#
loop_
_entity.id
_entity.type
_entity.pdbx_description
1 polymer ?
#
loop_
_entity_poly.entity_id
_entity_poly.type
_entity_poly.pdbx_seq_one_letter_code
_entity_poly.pdbx_strand_id
1 'polypeptide(L)'
;MTVFKRARVGLLLALPLAVVLSVVNPPSVTEAAWQRGQFSAGSFGTVTIPAPTLNGQCTYDPGFLGAGAYVRILWKPPAGYTLANAEVQVSTSGLGSALAPLTGYNLAGNTTGNATSGYITDVQTNLLGGFLGLGTELQIAIVIKDLGWTSKSASVASNAGLVGGLGGNCRNLPAA
;
A
#
# COMPACT_ATOMS: atom_id res chain seq x y z
N MET A 1 13.15 72.77 69.02
CA MET A 1 13.01 71.31 68.81
C MET A 1 11.68 71.12 68.07
N THR A 2 11.54 70.74 66.80
CA THR A 2 11.80 69.43 66.18
C THR A 2 11.46 69.50 64.67
N VAL A 3 12.33 70.04 63.80
CA VAL A 3 12.05 70.07 62.34
C VAL A 3 13.16 69.46 61.48
N PHE A 4 14.40 69.40 61.99
CA PHE A 4 15.55 68.93 61.19
C PHE A 4 15.68 67.40 61.02
N LYS A 5 14.81 66.58 61.64
CA LYS A 5 14.92 65.10 61.53
C LYS A 5 14.14 64.47 60.36
N ARG A 6 13.23 65.20 59.69
CA ARG A 6 12.39 64.61 58.62
C ARG A 6 13.00 64.68 57.21
N ALA A 7 13.93 65.60 56.95
CA ALA A 7 14.49 65.79 55.61
C ALA A 7 15.50 64.71 55.17
N ARG A 8 16.14 64.01 56.11
CA ARG A 8 17.19 63.01 55.79
C ARG A 8 16.65 61.64 55.37
N VAL A 9 15.40 61.33 55.67
CA VAL A 9 14.81 60.02 55.34
C VAL A 9 14.32 59.97 53.89
N GLY A 10 13.85 61.10 53.33
CA GLY A 10 13.38 61.16 51.94
C GLY A 10 14.48 60.97 50.90
N LEU A 11 15.71 61.42 51.19
CA LEU A 11 16.83 61.35 50.24
C LEU A 11 17.42 59.93 50.13
N LEU A 12 17.34 59.12 51.20
CA LEU A 12 17.85 57.75 51.23
C LEU A 12 16.95 56.73 50.51
N LEU A 13 15.66 57.02 50.34
CA LEU A 13 14.75 56.20 49.55
C LEU A 13 14.70 56.58 48.05
N ALA A 14 15.07 57.80 47.69
CA ALA A 14 15.01 58.27 46.31
C ALA A 14 16.17 57.70 45.45
N LEU A 15 17.34 57.51 46.05
CA LEU A 15 18.53 56.99 45.34
C LEU A 15 18.36 55.54 44.84
N PRO A 16 17.88 54.57 45.63
CA PRO A 16 17.70 53.20 45.13
C PRO A 16 16.59 53.12 44.07
N LEU A 17 15.55 53.95 44.15
CA LEU A 17 14.46 53.93 43.16
C LEU A 17 14.90 54.48 41.79
N ALA A 18 15.74 55.51 41.78
CA ALA A 18 16.30 56.09 40.56
C ALA A 18 17.28 55.13 39.85
N VAL A 19 18.06 54.35 40.60
CA VAL A 19 18.95 53.33 40.03
C VAL A 19 18.16 52.17 39.44
N VAL A 20 17.11 51.68 40.12
CA VAL A 20 16.29 50.56 39.65
C VAL A 20 15.52 50.90 38.36
N LEU A 21 15.08 52.15 38.19
CA LEU A 21 14.36 52.59 36.99
C LEU A 21 15.27 52.78 35.76
N SER A 22 16.58 52.96 35.95
CA SER A 22 17.56 53.13 34.86
C SER A 22 18.03 51.82 34.21
N VAL A 23 17.71 50.66 34.82
CA VAL A 23 18.14 49.33 34.34
C VAL A 23 17.09 48.65 33.46
N VAL A 24 15.93 49.29 33.24
CA VAL A 24 14.92 48.75 32.33
C VAL A 24 15.30 49.13 30.90
N ASN A 25 16.16 48.32 30.28
CA ASN A 25 16.36 48.37 28.84
C ASN A 25 14.98 48.27 28.16
N PRO A 26 14.61 49.18 27.24
CA PRO A 26 13.36 49.04 26.51
C PRO A 26 13.36 47.67 25.82
N PRO A 27 12.21 46.97 25.75
CA PRO A 27 12.13 45.69 25.07
C PRO A 27 12.63 45.89 23.64
N SER A 28 13.79 45.33 23.33
CA SER A 28 14.31 45.34 21.97
C SER A 28 13.30 44.61 21.11
N VAL A 29 12.78 45.29 20.08
CA VAL A 29 11.94 44.64 19.07
C VAL A 29 12.83 43.59 18.43
N THR A 30 12.72 42.34 18.88
CA THR A 30 13.33 41.22 18.17
C THR A 30 12.50 41.09 16.92
N GLU A 31 13.00 41.61 15.81
CA GLU A 31 12.61 41.15 14.50
C GLU A 31 12.94 39.66 14.46
N ALA A 32 12.02 38.83 14.94
CA ALA A 32 11.88 37.46 14.48
C ALA A 32 11.38 37.55 13.02
N ALA A 33 12.18 38.19 12.17
CA ALA A 33 12.08 38.01 10.75
C ALA A 33 12.30 36.51 10.56
N TRP A 34 11.38 35.84 9.86
CA TRP A 34 11.56 34.48 9.41
C TRP A 34 12.77 34.46 8.47
N GLN A 35 13.96 34.38 9.06
CA GLN A 35 15.21 34.45 8.33
C GLN A 35 15.38 33.09 7.65
N ARG A 36 15.04 33.10 6.36
CA ARG A 36 15.23 32.06 5.35
C ARG A 36 14.10 31.03 5.30
N GLY A 37 13.23 31.21 4.30
CA GLY A 37 12.55 30.06 3.71
C GLY A 37 13.62 29.12 3.15
N GLN A 38 13.79 27.96 3.78
CA GLN A 38 14.55 26.87 3.17
C GLN A 38 13.66 26.22 2.12
N PHE A 39 13.87 26.58 0.86
CA PHE A 39 13.20 25.94 -0.26
C PHE A 39 13.93 24.64 -0.55
N SER A 40 13.28 23.51 -0.25
CA SER A 40 13.71 22.21 -0.75
C SER A 40 12.98 21.94 -2.06
N ALA A 41 13.74 21.73 -3.12
CA ALA A 41 13.20 21.24 -4.39
C ALA A 41 13.52 19.74 -4.48
N GLY A 42 12.47 18.92 -4.51
CA GLY A 42 12.56 17.50 -4.82
C GLY A 42 11.86 17.22 -6.14
N SER A 43 12.42 16.33 -6.96
CA SER A 43 11.70 15.76 -8.09
C SER A 43 11.02 14.47 -7.66
N PHE A 44 9.74 14.33 -7.99
CA PHE A 44 9.03 13.06 -7.90
C PHE A 44 9.03 12.43 -9.29
N GLY A 45 9.60 11.24 -9.40
CA GLY A 45 9.46 10.41 -10.59
C GLY A 45 8.24 9.49 -10.44
N THR A 46 7.57 9.21 -11.55
CA THR A 46 6.58 8.12 -11.60
C THR A 46 7.33 6.83 -11.91
N VAL A 47 7.31 5.87 -10.99
CA VAL A 47 7.78 4.51 -11.27
C VAL A 47 6.61 3.74 -11.89
N THR A 48 6.73 3.37 -13.16
CA THR A 48 5.76 2.51 -13.83
C THR A 48 6.24 1.07 -13.76
N ILE A 49 5.57 0.25 -12.95
CA ILE A 49 5.82 -1.20 -12.93
C ILE A 49 5.08 -1.84 -14.11
N PRO A 50 5.77 -2.51 -15.05
CA PRO A 50 5.10 -3.18 -16.16
C PRO A 50 4.17 -4.29 -15.67
N ALA A 51 3.12 -4.60 -16.44
CA ALA A 51 2.21 -5.69 -16.10
C ALA A 51 2.93 -7.06 -16.22
N PRO A 52 2.56 -8.05 -15.40
CA PRO A 52 2.87 -9.44 -15.70
C PRO A 52 2.13 -9.86 -16.97
N THR A 53 2.62 -10.90 -17.64
CA THR A 53 2.03 -11.42 -18.87
C THR A 53 1.58 -12.86 -18.69
N LEU A 54 0.41 -13.23 -19.23
CA LEU A 54 -0.02 -14.62 -19.31
C LEU A 54 0.76 -15.31 -20.45
N ASN A 55 1.48 -16.40 -20.14
CA ASN A 55 2.32 -17.12 -21.09
C ASN A 55 1.71 -18.47 -21.53
N GLY A 56 0.44 -18.69 -21.24
CA GLY A 56 -0.33 -19.88 -21.64
C GLY A 56 -1.81 -19.70 -21.36
N GLN A 57 -2.63 -20.63 -21.87
CA GLN A 57 -4.05 -20.71 -21.49
C GLN A 57 -4.15 -21.20 -20.04
N CYS A 58 -4.97 -20.54 -19.23
CA CYS A 58 -5.25 -21.04 -17.90
C CYS A 58 -6.15 -22.27 -17.95
N THR A 59 -6.05 -23.12 -16.94
CA THR A 59 -6.79 -24.39 -16.88
C THR A 59 -7.49 -24.53 -15.54
N TYR A 60 -8.69 -25.11 -15.57
CA TYR A 60 -9.43 -25.49 -14.37
C TYR A 60 -9.35 -27.00 -14.23
N ASP A 61 -8.88 -27.46 -13.06
CA ASP A 61 -8.83 -28.86 -12.70
C ASP A 61 -9.86 -29.11 -11.58
N PRO A 62 -10.87 -29.96 -11.80
CA PRO A 62 -11.92 -30.22 -10.82
C PRO A 62 -11.52 -31.15 -9.67
N GLY A 63 -10.30 -31.71 -9.70
CA GLY A 63 -9.87 -32.71 -8.73
C GLY A 63 -10.78 -33.95 -8.71
N PHE A 64 -10.74 -34.68 -7.60
CA PHE A 64 -11.59 -35.87 -7.42
C PHE A 64 -12.89 -35.48 -6.70
N LEU A 65 -14.03 -35.53 -7.39
CA LEU A 65 -15.34 -35.14 -6.84
C LEU A 65 -15.39 -33.70 -6.28
N GLY A 66 -14.59 -32.78 -6.84
CA GLY A 66 -14.46 -31.41 -6.34
C GLY A 66 -13.46 -31.25 -5.19
N ALA A 67 -12.96 -32.35 -4.61
CA ALA A 67 -11.90 -32.31 -3.63
C ALA A 67 -10.56 -32.03 -4.30
N GLY A 68 -9.91 -30.94 -3.89
CA GLY A 68 -8.62 -30.53 -4.44
C GLY A 68 -8.71 -29.79 -5.77
N ALA A 69 -9.89 -29.28 -6.16
CA ALA A 69 -10.03 -28.50 -7.38
C ALA A 69 -9.19 -27.21 -7.33
N TYR A 70 -8.52 -26.87 -8.43
CA TYR A 70 -7.65 -25.70 -8.54
C TYR A 70 -7.72 -25.04 -9.93
N VAL A 71 -7.39 -23.75 -9.97
CA VAL A 71 -7.19 -22.97 -11.19
C VAL A 71 -5.70 -22.79 -11.40
N ARG A 72 -5.18 -23.31 -12.51
CA ARG A 72 -3.78 -23.17 -12.90
C ARG A 72 -3.61 -21.99 -13.84
N ILE A 73 -2.77 -21.05 -13.41
CA ILE A 73 -2.47 -19.82 -14.13
C ILE A 73 -1.00 -19.84 -14.53
N LEU A 74 -0.74 -19.75 -15.84
CA LEU A 74 0.59 -19.62 -16.40
C LEU A 74 0.86 -18.14 -16.65
N TRP A 75 1.88 -17.61 -15.99
CA TRP A 75 2.23 -16.19 -16.09
C TRP A 75 3.74 -15.96 -16.01
N LYS A 76 4.18 -14.77 -16.38
CA LYS A 76 5.58 -14.36 -16.32
C LYS A 76 5.69 -12.94 -15.75
N PRO A 77 6.59 -12.70 -14.77
CA PRO A 77 6.83 -11.35 -14.29
C PRO A 77 7.58 -10.54 -15.36
N PRO A 78 7.48 -9.21 -15.31
CA PRO A 78 8.34 -8.34 -16.09
C PRO A 78 9.81 -8.48 -15.66
N ALA A 79 10.73 -8.06 -16.54
CA ALA A 79 12.15 -8.14 -16.29
C ALA A 79 12.55 -7.38 -15.01
N GLY A 80 13.38 -8.00 -14.18
CA GLY A 80 13.82 -7.45 -12.88
C GLY A 80 12.91 -7.81 -11.70
N TYR A 81 11.75 -8.42 -11.94
CA TYR A 81 10.81 -8.81 -10.88
C TYR A 81 10.76 -10.33 -10.72
N THR A 82 10.44 -10.75 -9.51
CA THR A 82 10.36 -12.18 -9.14
C THR A 82 9.02 -12.50 -8.49
N LEU A 83 8.85 -13.76 -8.10
CA LEU A 83 7.68 -14.21 -7.34
C LEU A 83 7.49 -13.43 -6.03
N ALA A 84 8.57 -12.96 -5.41
CA ALA A 84 8.50 -12.18 -4.17
C ALA A 84 7.82 -10.82 -4.36
N ASN A 85 7.78 -10.31 -5.59
CA ASN A 85 7.11 -9.06 -5.94
C ASN A 85 5.67 -9.28 -6.39
N ALA A 86 5.20 -10.53 -6.50
CA ALA A 86 3.88 -10.81 -7.06
C ALA A 86 2.84 -10.97 -5.96
N GLU A 87 1.61 -10.55 -6.26
CA GLU A 87 0.44 -10.79 -5.41
C GLU A 87 -0.72 -11.31 -6.25
N VAL A 88 -1.45 -12.27 -5.71
CA VAL A 88 -2.71 -12.76 -6.28
C VAL A 88 -3.87 -12.03 -5.63
N GLN A 89 -4.71 -11.46 -6.47
CA GLN A 89 -5.94 -10.80 -6.10
C GLN A 89 -7.13 -11.53 -6.71
N VAL A 90 -8.27 -11.45 -6.04
CA VAL A 90 -9.53 -12.04 -6.50
C VAL A 90 -10.66 -11.06 -6.36
N SER A 91 -11.63 -11.22 -7.24
CA SER A 91 -12.84 -10.41 -7.23
C SER A 91 -13.75 -10.80 -6.07
N THR A 92 -14.20 -9.83 -5.27
CA THR A 92 -14.99 -10.09 -4.07
C THR A 92 -16.47 -10.34 -4.35
N SER A 93 -16.97 -10.05 -5.55
CA SER A 93 -18.40 -10.06 -5.88
C SER A 93 -18.72 -10.55 -7.30
N GLY A 94 -17.76 -11.18 -7.99
CA GLY A 94 -17.91 -11.64 -9.39
C GLY A 94 -17.06 -10.86 -10.40
N LEU A 95 -16.94 -11.37 -11.63
CA LEU A 95 -16.14 -10.78 -12.70
C LEU A 95 -16.34 -9.26 -12.84
N GLY A 96 -15.23 -8.50 -12.86
CA GLY A 96 -15.26 -7.04 -12.96
C GLY A 96 -15.57 -6.28 -11.66
N SER A 97 -15.81 -6.98 -10.55
CA SER A 97 -15.91 -6.35 -9.22
C SER A 97 -14.53 -6.10 -8.61
N ALA A 98 -14.50 -5.36 -7.49
CA ALA A 98 -13.26 -4.94 -6.85
C ALA A 98 -12.33 -6.14 -6.58
N LEU A 99 -11.08 -6.01 -7.03
CA LEU A 99 -10.04 -7.00 -6.77
C LEU A 99 -9.44 -6.74 -5.39
N ALA A 100 -9.40 -7.77 -4.56
CA ALA A 100 -8.80 -7.75 -3.24
C ALA A 100 -7.74 -8.85 -3.11
N PRO A 101 -6.69 -8.66 -2.29
CA PRO A 101 -5.70 -9.70 -2.04
C PRO A 101 -6.37 -10.99 -1.53
N LEU A 102 -5.94 -12.14 -2.06
CA LEU A 102 -6.40 -13.43 -1.56
C LEU A 102 -5.77 -13.70 -0.19
N THR A 103 -6.46 -13.32 0.89
CA THR A 103 -5.93 -13.42 2.25
C THR A 103 -5.69 -14.88 2.64
N GLY A 104 -4.57 -15.15 3.31
CA GLY A 104 -4.18 -16.49 3.73
C GLY A 104 -3.65 -17.41 2.61
N TYR A 105 -3.60 -16.93 1.35
CA TYR A 105 -3.02 -17.70 0.25
C TYR A 105 -1.50 -17.55 0.20
N ASN A 106 -0.80 -18.67 0.30
CA ASN A 106 0.64 -18.72 0.12
C ASN A 106 0.98 -18.81 -1.38
N LEU A 107 1.26 -17.66 -2.00
CA LEU A 107 1.64 -17.62 -3.42
C LEU A 107 2.91 -18.44 -3.69
N ALA A 108 3.95 -18.29 -2.84
CA ALA A 108 5.22 -18.96 -3.02
C ALA A 108 5.10 -20.50 -2.91
N GLY A 109 4.25 -20.98 -2.00
CA GLY A 109 4.00 -22.41 -1.81
C GLY A 109 3.17 -23.06 -2.93
N ASN A 110 2.35 -22.27 -3.63
CA ASN A 110 1.46 -22.75 -4.70
C ASN A 110 1.96 -22.36 -6.10
N THR A 111 3.21 -21.91 -6.22
CA THR A 111 3.80 -21.50 -7.49
C THR A 111 5.08 -22.28 -7.76
N THR A 112 5.19 -22.80 -8.97
CA THR A 112 6.40 -23.46 -9.47
C THR A 112 6.96 -22.71 -10.68
N GLY A 113 8.24 -22.92 -11.00
CA GLY A 113 8.91 -22.26 -12.12
C GLY A 113 9.86 -21.13 -11.68
N ASN A 114 10.21 -20.24 -12.61
CA ASN A 114 11.14 -19.14 -12.37
C ASN A 114 10.81 -17.93 -13.25
N ALA A 115 11.40 -16.77 -12.94
CA ALA A 115 11.14 -15.53 -13.67
C ALA A 115 11.51 -15.60 -15.16
N THR A 116 12.47 -16.45 -15.55
CA THR A 116 12.94 -16.57 -16.94
C THR A 116 12.01 -17.42 -17.80
N SER A 117 11.60 -18.61 -17.32
CA SER A 117 10.67 -19.51 -18.01
C SER A 117 9.20 -19.12 -17.83
N GLY A 118 8.91 -18.36 -16.78
CA GLY A 118 7.55 -18.14 -16.29
C GLY A 118 7.22 -19.06 -15.10
N TYR A 119 6.15 -18.68 -14.41
CA TYR A 119 5.58 -19.32 -13.24
C TYR A 119 4.27 -20.03 -13.58
N ILE A 120 4.01 -21.09 -12.85
CA ILE A 120 2.74 -21.81 -12.84
C ILE A 120 2.20 -21.70 -11.42
N THR A 121 1.09 -20.98 -11.26
CA THR A 121 0.43 -20.78 -9.96
C THR A 121 -0.90 -21.52 -9.92
N ASP A 122 -1.06 -22.37 -8.91
CA ASP A 122 -2.27 -23.17 -8.71
C ASP A 122 -3.12 -22.58 -7.57
N VAL A 123 -4.19 -21.88 -7.93
CA VAL A 123 -5.12 -21.27 -6.96
C VAL A 123 -6.22 -22.26 -6.61
N GLN A 124 -6.21 -22.76 -5.37
CA GLN A 124 -7.20 -23.72 -4.89
C GLN A 124 -8.60 -23.11 -4.88
N THR A 125 -9.54 -23.80 -5.52
CA THR A 125 -10.93 -23.34 -5.62
C THR A 125 -11.68 -23.50 -4.31
N ASN A 126 -11.20 -24.33 -3.37
CA ASN A 126 -11.76 -24.41 -2.01
C ASN A 126 -11.63 -23.09 -1.23
N LEU A 127 -10.52 -22.37 -1.42
CA LEU A 127 -10.34 -21.02 -0.86
C LEU A 127 -11.29 -20.03 -1.51
N LEU A 128 -11.62 -20.29 -2.77
CA LEU A 128 -12.60 -19.53 -3.53
C LEU A 128 -14.03 -20.02 -3.25
N GLY A 129 -14.24 -21.18 -2.62
CA GLY A 129 -15.53 -21.85 -2.45
C GLY A 129 -16.51 -21.10 -1.54
N GLY A 130 -16.00 -20.25 -0.64
CA GLY A 130 -16.82 -19.28 0.10
C GLY A 130 -17.33 -18.11 -0.76
N PHE A 131 -16.72 -17.89 -1.94
CA PHE A 131 -17.01 -16.81 -2.89
C PHE A 131 -17.57 -17.32 -4.25
N LEU A 132 -17.32 -18.60 -4.58
CA LEU A 132 -17.78 -19.33 -5.76
C LEU A 132 -19.11 -20.01 -5.44
N GLY A 133 -20.14 -19.21 -5.19
CA GLY A 133 -21.50 -19.72 -5.15
C GLY A 133 -21.87 -20.30 -6.52
N LEU A 134 -21.92 -21.64 -6.63
CA LEU A 134 -22.67 -22.45 -7.61
C LEU A 134 -22.88 -21.86 -9.02
N GLY A 135 -21.86 -21.27 -9.65
CA GLY A 135 -22.00 -20.67 -10.99
C GLY A 135 -21.53 -19.23 -11.14
N THR A 136 -20.99 -18.57 -10.11
CA THR A 136 -20.38 -17.25 -10.27
C THR A 136 -19.00 -17.34 -10.94
N GLU A 137 -18.81 -16.58 -12.03
CA GLU A 137 -17.49 -16.40 -12.65
C GLU A 137 -16.70 -15.39 -11.80
N LEU A 138 -15.53 -15.79 -11.31
CA LEU A 138 -14.62 -14.93 -10.54
C LEU A 138 -13.43 -14.51 -11.40
N GLN A 139 -12.96 -13.30 -11.17
CA GLN A 139 -11.70 -12.82 -11.70
C GLN A 139 -10.57 -13.12 -10.71
N ILE A 140 -9.52 -13.77 -11.19
CA ILE A 140 -8.25 -13.94 -10.49
C ILE A 140 -7.20 -13.10 -11.23
N ALA A 141 -6.53 -12.22 -10.51
CA ALA A 141 -5.59 -11.26 -11.03
C ALA A 141 -4.22 -11.45 -10.40
N ILE A 142 -3.17 -11.34 -11.20
CA ILE A 142 -1.78 -11.31 -10.76
C ILE A 142 -1.26 -9.90 -10.99
N VAL A 143 -0.74 -9.29 -9.92
CA VAL A 143 -0.13 -7.96 -9.95
C VAL A 143 1.30 -8.03 -9.43
N ILE A 144 2.11 -7.07 -9.84
CA ILE A 144 3.46 -6.86 -9.31
C ILE A 144 3.42 -5.66 -8.38
N LYS A 145 3.94 -5.83 -7.17
CA LYS A 145 4.09 -4.82 -6.13
C LYS A 145 5.56 -4.58 -5.84
N ASP A 146 5.95 -3.32 -5.89
CA ASP A 146 7.28 -2.87 -5.49
C ASP A 146 7.25 -1.43 -5.02
N LEU A 147 7.96 -1.13 -3.93
CA LEU A 147 8.06 0.22 -3.34
C LEU A 147 6.71 0.95 -3.16
N GLY A 148 5.64 0.22 -2.85
CA GLY A 148 4.28 0.77 -2.67
C GLY A 148 3.49 0.98 -3.97
N TRP A 149 4.08 0.74 -5.13
CA TRP A 149 3.40 0.76 -6.42
C TRP A 149 2.81 -0.60 -6.76
N THR A 150 1.71 -0.62 -7.51
CA THR A 150 1.07 -1.84 -8.03
C THR A 150 0.95 -1.72 -9.54
N SER A 151 1.37 -2.76 -10.27
CA SER A 151 1.24 -2.82 -11.72
C SER A 151 -0.22 -2.98 -12.17
N LYS A 152 -0.45 -2.80 -13.48
CA LYS A 152 -1.62 -3.39 -14.13
C LYS A 152 -1.63 -4.91 -13.91
N SER A 153 -2.83 -5.51 -13.90
CA SER A 153 -3.01 -6.93 -13.64
C SER A 153 -2.99 -7.79 -14.90
N ALA A 154 -2.39 -8.97 -14.82
CA ALA A 154 -2.74 -10.09 -15.69
C ALA A 154 -3.92 -10.83 -15.06
N SER A 155 -5.06 -10.90 -15.74
CA SER A 155 -6.27 -11.48 -15.15
C SER A 155 -6.78 -12.70 -15.93
N VAL A 156 -7.35 -13.63 -15.20
CA VAL A 156 -8.11 -14.76 -15.73
C VAL A 156 -9.49 -14.75 -15.10
N ALA A 157 -10.47 -15.28 -15.82
CA ALA A 157 -11.78 -15.56 -15.29
C ALA A 157 -11.95 -17.07 -15.12
N SER A 158 -12.50 -17.48 -13.98
CA SER A 158 -12.73 -18.90 -13.70
C SER A 158 -14.04 -19.13 -12.98
N ASN A 159 -14.64 -20.28 -13.25
CA ASN A 159 -15.82 -20.79 -12.59
C ASN A 159 -15.55 -22.23 -12.11
N ALA A 160 -15.98 -22.56 -10.88
CA ALA A 160 -15.81 -23.90 -10.33
C ALA A 160 -16.80 -24.95 -10.87
N GLY A 161 -17.77 -24.55 -11.72
CA GLY A 161 -18.79 -25.44 -12.23
C GLY A 161 -19.70 -26.01 -11.13
N LEU A 162 -20.44 -27.06 -11.49
CA LEU A 162 -21.26 -27.86 -10.60
C LEU A 162 -20.45 -28.99 -9.95
N VAL A 163 -21.11 -29.76 -9.06
CA VAL A 163 -20.51 -30.93 -8.38
C VAL A 163 -19.77 -31.84 -9.38
N GLY A 164 -18.52 -32.17 -9.05
CA GLY A 164 -17.65 -32.97 -9.91
C GLY A 164 -16.98 -32.19 -11.04
N GLY A 165 -17.06 -30.86 -11.05
CA GLY A 165 -16.36 -30.01 -12.03
C GLY A 165 -17.10 -29.78 -13.33
N LEU A 166 -18.34 -30.26 -13.46
CA LEU A 166 -19.12 -30.12 -14.68
C LEU A 166 -19.43 -28.64 -14.94
N GLY A 167 -18.94 -28.14 -16.07
CA GLY A 167 -19.08 -26.73 -16.46
C GLY A 167 -18.03 -25.80 -15.86
N GLY A 168 -17.04 -26.32 -15.12
CA GLY A 168 -15.92 -25.53 -14.63
C GLY A 168 -15.01 -25.11 -15.78
N ASN A 169 -14.57 -23.86 -15.77
CA ASN A 169 -13.72 -23.32 -16.82
C ASN A 169 -12.70 -22.32 -16.27
N CYS A 170 -11.68 -22.06 -17.10
CA CYS A 170 -10.79 -20.93 -16.94
C CYS A 170 -10.53 -20.32 -18.31
N ARG A 171 -10.53 -18.99 -18.39
CA ARG A 171 -10.13 -18.24 -19.59
C ARG A 171 -9.29 -17.04 -19.24
N ASN A 172 -8.34 -16.73 -20.12
CA ASN A 172 -7.55 -15.50 -20.00
C ASN A 172 -8.42 -14.29 -20.33
N LEU A 173 -8.34 -13.25 -19.51
CA LEU A 173 -8.98 -11.96 -19.80
C LEU A 173 -8.00 -11.06 -20.57
N PRO A 174 -8.51 -10.18 -21.45
CA PRO A 174 -7.68 -9.16 -22.09
C PRO A 174 -7.02 -8.28 -21.03
N ALA A 175 -5.81 -7.81 -21.32
CA ALA A 175 -5.09 -6.90 -20.44
C ALA A 175 -5.88 -5.60 -20.25
N ALA A 176 -6.05 -5.19 -18.99
CA ALA A 176 -6.67 -3.93 -18.59
C ALA A 176 -5.69 -2.76 -18.63
#